data_AF-A0A1T4JKI7-F1
#
_entry.id   AF-A0A1T4JKI7-F1
#
_cell.length_a   1.000
_cell.length_b   1.000
_cell.length_c   1.000
_cell.angle_alpha   90.00
_cell.angle_beta   90.00
_cell.angle_gamma   90.00
#
_symmetry.space_group_name_H-M   'P 1'
#
loop_
_entity.id
_entity.type
_entity.pdbx_description
1 polymer ?
#
loop_
_entity_poly.entity_id
_entity_poly.type
_entity_poly.pdbx_seq_one_letter_code
_entity_poly.pdbx_strand_id
1 'polypeptide(L)'
;MEDLLTPLEVYNKEFNKTFSMWSYSVEEVDDFLDIVGECYERLYIDNEELCKQVADLKARLKDYKDREKTLNKTIDTVNATADNQQQTAKQEAEAIIKNAQERAVNIKEQAEAEAKLIIEKAEVKADKVIEESEKEVQEKKREYKNLVESEQLFAIKFKTLLNTYLTMLEERDEMETSKDEITVSEENDGE
;
A
#
# COMPACT_ATOMS: atom_id res chain seq x y z
N MET A 1 47.56 -0.16 -63.66
CA MET A 1 47.85 -1.53 -64.15
C MET A 1 47.84 -1.38 -65.65
N GLU A 2 48.90 -0.73 -66.14
CA GLU A 2 49.09 -0.35 -67.53
C GLU A 2 50.05 -1.39 -68.12
N ASP A 3 49.71 -1.88 -69.31
CA ASP A 3 50.43 -2.82 -70.16
C ASP A 3 50.45 -4.31 -69.76
N LEU A 4 49.28 -4.90 -69.49
CA LEU A 4 49.11 -6.35 -69.67
C LEU A 4 48.43 -6.62 -71.01
N LEU A 5 49.06 -7.47 -71.82
CA LEU A 5 48.46 -8.00 -73.04
C LEU A 5 47.18 -8.77 -72.68
N THR A 6 46.17 -8.76 -73.53
CA THR A 6 45.02 -9.68 -73.47
C THR A 6 45.36 -10.98 -74.20
N PRO A 7 44.65 -12.10 -73.93
CA PRO A 7 44.82 -13.33 -74.71
C PRO A 7 44.72 -13.08 -76.23
N LEU A 8 43.78 -12.21 -76.64
CA LEU A 8 43.61 -11.81 -78.04
C LEU A 8 44.80 -11.02 -78.60
N GLU A 9 45.50 -10.24 -77.78
CA GLU A 9 46.71 -9.51 -78.18
C GLU A 9 47.95 -10.41 -78.26
N VAL A 10 47.94 -11.55 -77.56
CA VAL A 10 48.96 -12.61 -77.72
C VAL A 10 48.76 -13.33 -79.05
N TYR A 11 47.52 -13.71 -79.40
CA TYR A 11 47.19 -14.33 -80.68
C TYR A 11 47.48 -13.45 -81.88
N ASN A 12 47.24 -12.14 -81.78
CA ASN A 12 47.44 -11.20 -82.88
C ASN A 12 48.85 -10.55 -82.89
N LYS A 13 49.81 -11.11 -82.14
CA LYS A 13 51.13 -10.50 -82.01
C LYS A 13 51.98 -10.72 -83.26
N GLU A 14 52.21 -9.64 -84.01
CA GLU A 14 53.13 -9.66 -85.15
C GLU A 14 54.57 -9.32 -84.76
N PHE A 15 55.53 -10.09 -85.28
CA PHE A 15 56.97 -9.86 -85.10
C PHE A 15 57.65 -9.39 -86.38
N ASN A 16 58.51 -8.37 -86.26
CA ASN A 16 59.30 -7.85 -87.38
C ASN A 16 60.37 -8.87 -87.82
N LYS A 17 60.41 -9.23 -89.11
CA LYS A 17 61.39 -10.16 -89.67
C LYS A 17 62.76 -9.46 -89.81
N THR A 18 63.73 -9.84 -88.97
CA THR A 18 65.13 -9.36 -89.05
C THR A 18 66.02 -10.44 -89.67
N PHE A 19 66.78 -10.09 -90.71
CA PHE A 19 67.66 -11.03 -91.41
C PHE A 19 68.96 -11.23 -90.63
N SER A 20 68.94 -12.15 -89.66
CA SER A 20 70.12 -12.57 -88.89
C SER A 20 70.26 -14.08 -88.96
N MET A 21 71.50 -14.59 -89.02
CA MET A 21 71.84 -16.01 -89.28
C MET A 21 71.37 -17.00 -88.18
N TRP A 22 70.69 -16.51 -87.13
CA TRP A 22 70.23 -17.28 -85.97
C TRP A 22 68.77 -16.97 -85.59
N SER A 23 67.90 -16.66 -86.55
CA SER A 23 66.48 -16.35 -86.29
C SER A 23 65.68 -17.58 -85.84
N TYR A 24 64.70 -17.38 -84.95
CA TYR A 24 63.72 -18.41 -84.60
C TYR A 24 62.84 -18.80 -85.80
N SER A 25 62.39 -20.06 -85.83
CA SER A 25 61.42 -20.52 -86.83
C SER A 25 60.06 -19.87 -86.58
N VAL A 26 59.47 -19.26 -87.60
CA VAL A 26 58.16 -18.59 -87.49
C VAL A 26 57.09 -19.59 -87.07
N GLU A 27 57.10 -20.79 -87.65
CA GLU A 27 56.13 -21.87 -87.35
C GLU A 27 56.23 -22.35 -85.90
N GLU A 28 57.45 -22.50 -85.36
CA GLU A 28 57.66 -22.92 -83.96
C GLU A 28 57.26 -21.82 -82.97
N VAL A 29 57.45 -20.56 -83.35
CA VAL A 29 57.00 -19.40 -82.55
C VAL A 29 55.48 -19.30 -82.56
N ASP A 30 54.83 -19.49 -83.71
CA ASP A 30 53.37 -19.45 -83.84
C ASP A 30 52.72 -20.59 -83.02
N ASP A 31 53.21 -21.84 -83.13
CA ASP A 31 52.75 -22.97 -82.31
C ASP A 31 52.92 -22.70 -80.80
N PHE A 32 54.01 -22.05 -80.41
CA PHE A 32 54.24 -21.67 -79.01
C PHE A 32 53.29 -20.55 -78.55
N LEU A 33 53.03 -19.56 -79.39
CA LEU A 33 52.08 -18.48 -79.09
C LEU A 33 50.65 -18.99 -78.93
N ASP A 34 50.25 -20.01 -79.69
CA ASP A 34 48.94 -20.64 -79.53
C ASP A 34 48.79 -21.29 -78.15
N ILE A 35 49.80 -22.05 -77.70
CA ILE A 35 49.82 -22.65 -76.36
C ILE A 35 49.82 -21.58 -75.26
N VAL A 36 50.61 -20.51 -75.44
CA VAL A 36 50.65 -19.39 -74.48
C VAL A 36 49.32 -18.65 -74.45
N GLY A 37 48.69 -18.44 -75.60
CA GLY A 37 47.36 -17.85 -75.74
C GLY A 37 46.29 -18.64 -74.99
N GLU A 38 46.24 -19.96 -75.18
CA GLU A 38 45.28 -20.84 -74.49
C GLU A 38 45.49 -20.86 -72.98
N CYS A 39 46.74 -21.01 -72.53
CA CYS A 39 47.07 -21.00 -71.10
C CYS A 39 46.71 -19.65 -70.46
N TYR A 40 46.95 -18.56 -71.18
CA TYR A 40 46.68 -17.23 -70.69
C TYR A 40 45.18 -16.91 -70.68
N GLU A 41 44.42 -17.35 -71.68
CA GLU A 41 42.95 -17.25 -71.68
C GLU A 41 42.35 -17.97 -70.47
N ARG A 42 42.81 -19.20 -70.19
CA ARG A 42 42.36 -19.95 -69.01
C ARG A 42 42.68 -19.23 -67.71
N LEU A 43 43.91 -18.75 -67.55
CA LEU A 43 44.32 -17.97 -66.38
C LEU A 43 43.51 -16.68 -66.24
N TYR A 44 43.20 -16.03 -67.35
CA TYR A 44 42.41 -14.80 -67.37
C TYR A 44 40.98 -15.04 -66.89
N ILE A 45 40.32 -16.08 -67.41
CA ILE A 45 38.96 -16.48 -66.99
C ILE A 45 38.94 -16.90 -65.52
N ASP A 46 39.88 -17.75 -65.09
CA ASP A 46 39.97 -18.20 -63.71
C ASP A 46 40.21 -17.01 -62.76
N ASN A 47 41.03 -16.05 -63.14
CA ASN A 47 41.27 -14.84 -62.35
C ASN A 47 40.01 -13.95 -62.26
N GLU A 48 39.26 -13.79 -63.35
CA GLU A 48 38.00 -13.04 -63.32
C GLU A 48 36.99 -13.70 -62.38
N GLU A 49 36.87 -15.03 -62.43
CA GLU A 49 36.00 -15.81 -61.57
C GLU A 49 36.42 -15.74 -60.09
N LEU A 50 37.71 -15.89 -59.81
CA LEU A 50 38.26 -15.71 -58.45
C LEU A 50 38.01 -14.30 -57.94
N CYS A 51 38.15 -13.27 -58.78
CA CYS A 51 37.84 -11.89 -58.40
C CYS A 51 36.35 -11.72 -58.04
N LYS A 52 35.44 -12.33 -58.80
CA LYS A 52 33.99 -12.34 -58.49
C LYS A 52 33.72 -13.03 -57.15
N GLN A 53 34.32 -14.19 -56.90
CA GLN A 53 34.17 -14.93 -55.64
C GLN A 53 34.70 -14.12 -54.45
N VAL A 54 35.87 -13.49 -54.59
CA VAL A 54 36.44 -12.63 -53.56
C VAL A 54 35.52 -11.44 -53.26
N ALA A 55 34.91 -10.84 -54.29
CA ALA A 55 33.96 -9.76 -54.12
C ALA A 55 32.69 -10.21 -53.36
N ASP A 56 32.11 -11.36 -53.73
CA ASP A 56 30.94 -11.94 -53.04
C ASP A 56 31.27 -12.29 -51.58
N LEU A 57 32.38 -12.97 -51.33
CA LEU A 57 32.82 -13.33 -49.97
C LEU A 57 33.05 -12.08 -49.11
N LYS A 58 33.64 -11.01 -49.66
CA LYS A 58 33.79 -9.74 -48.95
C LYS A 58 32.45 -9.09 -48.62
N ALA A 59 31.48 -9.14 -49.54
CA ALA A 59 30.14 -8.61 -49.30
C ALA A 59 29.42 -9.39 -48.19
N ARG A 60 29.46 -10.72 -48.24
CA ARG A 60 28.88 -11.58 -47.18
C ARG A 60 29.55 -11.34 -45.84
N LEU A 61 30.87 -11.25 -45.79
CA LEU A 61 31.60 -10.96 -44.55
C LEU A 61 31.18 -9.63 -43.92
N LYS A 62 30.92 -8.62 -44.76
CA LYS A 62 30.42 -7.32 -44.29
C LYS A 62 29.02 -7.46 -43.67
N ASP A 63 28.10 -8.15 -44.33
CA ASP A 63 26.76 -8.42 -43.80
C ASP A 63 26.83 -9.19 -42.47
N TYR A 64 27.68 -10.22 -42.36
CA TYR A 64 27.89 -10.94 -41.11
C TYR A 64 28.36 -10.03 -39.97
N LYS A 65 29.32 -9.14 -40.24
CA LYS A 65 29.80 -8.17 -39.24
C LYS A 65 28.71 -7.19 -38.80
N ASP A 66 27.88 -6.73 -39.73
CA ASP A 66 26.78 -5.81 -39.43
C ASP A 66 25.68 -6.49 -38.60
N ARG A 67 25.38 -7.77 -38.88
CA ARG A 67 24.47 -8.59 -38.08
C ARG A 67 25.02 -8.86 -36.69
N GLU A 68 26.30 -9.21 -36.57
CA GLU A 68 26.96 -9.41 -35.27
C GLU A 68 26.89 -8.13 -34.43
N LYS A 69 27.18 -6.98 -35.02
CA LYS A 69 27.06 -5.68 -34.35
C LYS A 69 25.63 -5.40 -33.88
N THR A 70 24.64 -5.76 -34.68
CA THR A 70 23.23 -5.60 -34.33
C THR A 70 22.85 -6.53 -33.18
N LEU A 71 23.24 -7.79 -33.25
CA LEU A 71 22.99 -8.79 -32.22
C LEU A 71 23.60 -8.36 -30.87
N ASN A 72 24.85 -7.91 -30.86
CA ASN A 72 25.52 -7.45 -29.65
C ASN A 72 24.77 -6.26 -29.03
N LYS A 73 24.36 -5.28 -29.84
CA LYS A 73 23.51 -4.16 -29.37
C LYS A 73 22.17 -4.63 -28.80
N THR A 74 21.54 -5.61 -29.43
CA THR A 74 20.29 -6.20 -28.93
C THR A 74 20.51 -6.88 -27.59
N ILE A 75 21.59 -7.65 -27.42
CA ILE A 75 21.93 -8.30 -26.15
C ILE A 75 22.16 -7.26 -25.06
N ASP A 76 22.92 -6.20 -25.35
CA ASP A 76 23.16 -5.11 -24.40
C ASP A 76 21.85 -4.43 -23.98
N THR A 77 20.94 -4.21 -24.93
CA THR A 77 19.63 -3.61 -24.67
C THR A 77 18.76 -4.53 -23.82
N VAL A 78 18.74 -5.84 -24.12
CA VAL A 78 18.00 -6.84 -23.35
C VAL A 78 18.51 -6.91 -21.92
N ASN A 79 19.84 -6.96 -21.73
CA ASN A 79 20.46 -6.99 -20.41
C ASN A 79 20.15 -5.71 -19.62
N ALA A 80 20.36 -4.54 -20.23
CA ALA A 80 20.04 -3.26 -19.58
C ALA A 80 18.53 -3.15 -19.25
N THR A 81 17.66 -3.69 -20.08
CA THR A 81 16.21 -3.71 -19.82
C THR A 81 15.88 -4.64 -18.67
N ALA A 82 16.47 -5.83 -18.62
CA ALA A 82 16.29 -6.78 -17.53
C ALA A 82 16.77 -6.23 -16.18
N ASP A 83 17.95 -5.59 -16.17
CA ASP A 83 18.51 -4.96 -14.97
C ASP A 83 17.61 -3.81 -14.48
N ASN A 84 17.17 -2.93 -15.39
CA ASN A 84 16.25 -1.85 -15.05
C ASN A 84 14.91 -2.40 -14.54
N GLN A 85 14.36 -3.44 -15.16
CA GLN A 85 13.12 -4.06 -14.70
C GLN A 85 13.28 -4.67 -13.30
N GLN A 86 14.40 -5.33 -13.02
CA GLN A 86 14.69 -5.89 -11.70
C GLN A 86 14.85 -4.78 -10.66
N GLN A 87 15.54 -3.70 -10.99
CA GLN A 87 15.72 -2.56 -10.08
C GLN A 87 14.40 -1.87 -9.76
N THR A 88 13.57 -1.59 -10.77
CA THR A 88 12.24 -1.01 -10.57
C THR A 88 11.36 -1.90 -9.71
N ALA A 89 11.32 -3.21 -9.99
CA ALA A 89 10.54 -4.15 -9.18
C ALA A 89 11.01 -4.20 -7.71
N LYS A 90 12.33 -4.11 -7.45
CA LYS A 90 12.87 -4.01 -6.10
C LYS A 90 12.45 -2.71 -5.41
N GLN A 91 12.57 -1.57 -6.08
CA GLN A 91 12.18 -0.27 -5.54
C GLN A 91 10.67 -0.22 -5.23
N GLU A 92 9.84 -0.75 -6.12
CA GLU A 92 8.39 -0.84 -5.90
C GLU A 92 8.06 -1.75 -4.72
N ALA A 93 8.71 -2.92 -4.59
CA ALA A 93 8.52 -3.82 -3.47
C ALA A 93 8.90 -3.16 -2.13
N GLU A 94 10.05 -2.48 -2.08
CA GLU A 94 10.49 -1.71 -0.90
C GLU A 94 9.48 -0.60 -0.56
N ALA A 95 8.98 0.12 -1.57
CA ALA A 95 7.98 1.16 -1.38
C ALA A 95 6.65 0.59 -0.84
N ILE A 96 6.21 -0.57 -1.33
CA ILE A 96 5.01 -1.25 -0.83
C ILE A 96 5.18 -1.64 0.63
N ILE A 97 6.31 -2.26 0.98
CA ILE A 97 6.60 -2.66 2.37
C ILE A 97 6.62 -1.44 3.28
N LYS A 98 7.31 -0.38 2.87
CA LYS A 98 7.39 0.86 3.65
C LYS A 98 6.01 1.49 3.86
N ASN A 99 5.20 1.62 2.80
CA ASN A 99 3.84 2.15 2.92
C ASN A 99 2.95 1.27 3.80
N ALA A 100 3.08 -0.05 3.71
CA ALA A 100 2.34 -0.97 4.57
C ALA A 100 2.72 -0.83 6.05
N GLN A 101 4.02 -0.67 6.33
CA GLN A 101 4.53 -0.43 7.68
C GLN A 101 4.03 0.91 8.23
N GLU A 102 4.14 2.00 7.46
CA GLU A 102 3.64 3.32 7.86
C GLU A 102 2.13 3.29 8.15
N ARG A 103 1.34 2.64 7.28
CA ARG A 103 -0.10 2.46 7.51
C ARG A 103 -0.39 1.65 8.77
N ALA A 104 0.35 0.57 9.02
CA ALA A 104 0.16 -0.24 10.21
C ALA A 104 0.45 0.55 11.50
N VAL A 105 1.52 1.36 11.50
CA VAL A 105 1.85 2.25 12.62
C VAL A 105 0.73 3.28 12.83
N ASN A 106 0.30 3.96 11.78
CA ASN A 106 -0.76 4.96 11.88
C ASN A 106 -2.08 4.37 12.40
N ILE A 107 -2.48 3.18 11.92
CA ILE A 107 -3.68 2.48 12.40
C ILE A 107 -3.55 2.17 13.89
N LYS A 108 -2.38 1.67 14.32
CA LYS A 108 -2.13 1.35 15.72
C LYS A 108 -2.21 2.61 16.60
N GLU A 109 -1.54 3.68 16.21
CA GLU A 109 -1.54 4.95 16.95
C GLU A 109 -2.96 5.54 17.04
N GLN A 110 -3.72 5.50 15.96
CA GLN A 110 -5.11 5.95 15.95
C GLN A 110 -5.98 5.09 16.89
N ALA A 111 -5.86 3.77 16.82
CA ALA A 111 -6.61 2.86 17.70
C ALA A 111 -6.26 3.07 19.18
N GLU A 112 -4.99 3.29 19.51
CA GLU A 112 -4.55 3.61 20.86
C GLU A 112 -5.10 4.96 21.35
N ALA A 113 -5.11 5.98 20.50
CA ALA A 113 -5.69 7.28 20.82
C ALA A 113 -7.21 7.19 21.04
N GLU A 114 -7.93 6.48 20.18
CA GLU A 114 -9.37 6.25 20.32
C GLU A 114 -9.69 5.46 21.59
N ALA A 115 -8.93 4.39 21.89
CA ALA A 115 -9.11 3.61 23.10
C ALA A 115 -8.92 4.45 24.35
N LYS A 116 -7.88 5.30 24.40
CA LYS A 116 -7.64 6.22 25.51
C LYS A 116 -8.82 7.18 25.71
N LEU A 117 -9.33 7.74 24.63
CA LEU A 117 -10.46 8.68 24.66
C LEU A 117 -11.75 7.99 25.14
N ILE A 118 -11.98 6.74 24.76
CA ILE A 118 -13.12 5.94 25.25
C ILE A 118 -13.00 5.72 26.76
N ILE A 119 -11.82 5.37 27.27
CA ILE A 119 -11.57 5.18 28.69
C ILE A 119 -11.83 6.47 29.46
N GLU A 120 -11.24 7.59 29.01
CA GLU A 120 -11.42 8.90 29.63
C GLU A 120 -12.91 9.32 29.68
N LYS A 121 -13.64 9.11 28.58
CA LYS A 121 -15.10 9.37 28.55
C LYS A 121 -15.89 8.46 29.49
N ALA A 122 -15.47 7.21 29.67
CA ALA A 122 -16.12 6.28 30.57
C ALA A 122 -15.89 6.68 32.03
N GLU A 123 -14.66 7.10 32.38
CA GLU A 123 -14.31 7.60 33.71
C GLU A 123 -15.13 8.84 34.07
N VAL A 124 -15.16 9.86 33.20
CA VAL A 124 -15.95 11.09 33.44
C VAL A 124 -17.45 10.78 33.60
N LYS A 125 -17.98 9.83 32.84
CA LYS A 125 -19.38 9.40 32.99
C LYS A 125 -19.61 8.67 34.31
N ALA A 126 -18.70 7.81 34.71
CA ALA A 126 -18.80 7.08 35.98
C ALA A 126 -18.79 8.06 37.16
N ASP A 127 -17.86 9.02 37.16
CA ASP A 127 -17.78 10.06 38.19
C ASP A 127 -19.07 10.87 38.28
N LYS A 128 -19.64 11.25 37.13
CA LYS A 128 -20.90 11.98 37.09
C LYS A 128 -22.08 11.17 37.65
N VAL A 129 -22.16 9.87 37.33
CA VAL A 129 -23.20 8.98 37.87
C VAL A 129 -23.06 8.82 39.38
N ILE A 130 -21.82 8.73 39.89
CA ILE A 130 -21.55 8.67 41.33
C ILE A 130 -22.02 9.97 42.00
N GLU A 131 -21.63 11.13 41.46
CA GLU A 131 -22.02 12.43 42.01
C GLU A 131 -23.55 12.62 42.04
N GLU A 132 -24.24 12.26 40.97
CA GLU A 132 -25.70 12.30 40.89
C GLU A 132 -26.34 11.36 41.92
N SER A 133 -25.84 10.13 42.04
CA SER A 133 -26.32 9.14 43.01
C SER A 133 -26.11 9.61 44.46
N GLU A 134 -24.98 10.23 44.77
CA GLU A 134 -24.70 10.79 46.09
C GLU A 134 -25.66 11.93 46.44
N LYS A 135 -25.98 12.81 45.49
CA LYS A 135 -26.98 13.87 45.67
C LYS A 135 -28.36 13.30 45.96
N GLU A 136 -28.80 12.32 45.19
CA GLU A 136 -30.09 11.65 45.41
C GLU A 136 -30.16 10.99 46.80
N VAL A 137 -29.10 10.31 47.22
CA VAL A 137 -29.02 9.70 48.55
C VAL A 137 -29.10 10.77 49.65
N GLN A 138 -28.42 11.90 49.49
CA GLN A 138 -28.50 13.01 50.44
C GLN A 138 -29.92 13.62 50.50
N GLU A 139 -30.56 13.81 49.36
CA GLU A 139 -31.94 14.30 49.30
C GLU A 139 -32.91 13.34 49.97
N LYS A 140 -32.82 12.03 49.67
CA LYS A 140 -33.66 11.00 50.31
C LYS A 140 -33.43 10.92 51.81
N LYS A 141 -32.17 11.07 52.27
CA LYS A 141 -31.87 11.12 53.70
C LYS A 141 -32.51 12.33 54.38
N ARG A 142 -32.52 13.49 53.71
CA ARG A 142 -33.19 14.70 54.20
C ARG A 142 -34.70 14.51 54.25
N GLU A 143 -35.31 13.98 53.20
CA GLU A 143 -36.74 13.65 53.16
C GLU A 143 -37.14 12.67 54.26
N TYR A 144 -36.35 11.61 54.45
CA TYR A 144 -36.57 10.62 55.51
C TYR A 144 -36.52 11.28 56.89
N LYS A 145 -35.53 12.13 57.16
CA LYS A 145 -35.44 12.86 58.43
C LYS A 145 -36.67 13.72 58.67
N ASN A 146 -37.08 14.50 57.67
CA ASN A 146 -38.27 15.36 57.76
C ASN A 146 -39.55 14.54 58.02
N LEU A 147 -39.66 13.36 57.40
CA LEU A 147 -40.81 12.46 57.59
C LEU A 147 -40.87 11.92 59.03
N VAL A 148 -39.74 11.48 59.58
CA VAL A 148 -39.64 11.02 60.97
C VAL A 148 -40.01 12.14 61.94
N GLU A 149 -39.52 13.36 61.71
CA GLU A 149 -39.88 14.52 62.54
C GLU A 149 -41.39 14.82 62.45
N SER A 150 -41.98 14.76 61.25
CA SER A 150 -43.42 14.94 61.04
C SER A 150 -44.25 13.85 61.73
N GLU A 151 -43.80 12.59 61.70
CA GLU A 151 -44.46 11.46 62.38
C GLU A 151 -44.48 11.69 63.90
N GLN A 152 -43.34 12.04 64.49
CA GLN A 152 -43.23 12.33 65.92
C GLN A 152 -44.13 13.50 66.32
N LEU A 153 -44.14 14.56 65.51
CA LEU A 153 -44.93 15.75 65.77
C LEU A 153 -46.44 15.46 65.64
N PHE A 154 -46.83 14.61 64.69
CA PHE A 154 -48.20 14.10 64.59
C PHE A 154 -48.58 13.27 65.82
N ALA A 155 -47.74 12.33 66.25
CA ALA A 155 -48.01 11.50 67.42
C ALA A 155 -48.16 12.32 68.70
N ILE A 156 -47.31 13.33 68.91
CA ILE A 156 -47.41 14.28 70.03
C ILE A 156 -48.74 15.03 69.94
N LYS A 157 -49.05 15.64 68.80
CA LYS A 157 -50.31 16.40 68.60
C LYS A 157 -51.54 15.54 68.85
N PHE A 158 -51.53 14.30 68.34
CA PHE A 158 -52.63 13.37 68.49
C PHE A 158 -52.82 12.94 69.94
N LYS A 159 -51.73 12.63 70.65
CA LYS A 159 -51.78 12.31 72.08
C LYS A 159 -52.28 13.48 72.91
N THR A 160 -51.81 14.70 72.64
CA THR A 160 -52.30 15.92 73.31
C THR A 160 -53.80 16.10 73.09
N LEU A 161 -54.28 15.95 71.86
CA LEU A 161 -55.71 16.06 71.54
C LEU A 161 -56.56 15.04 72.32
N LEU A 162 -56.12 13.77 72.35
CA LEU A 162 -56.81 12.72 73.09
C LEU A 162 -56.84 13.00 74.60
N ASN A 163 -55.72 13.44 75.18
CA ASN A 163 -55.67 13.82 76.59
C ASN A 163 -56.59 15.01 76.88
N THR A 164 -56.64 16.02 76.00
CA THR A 164 -57.59 17.14 76.16
C THR A 164 -59.04 16.63 76.18
N TYR A 165 -59.41 15.73 75.28
CA TYR A 165 -60.75 15.14 75.28
C TYR A 165 -61.02 14.29 76.52
N LEU A 166 -60.03 13.55 77.02
CA LEU A 166 -60.13 12.77 78.25
C LEU A 166 -60.41 13.70 79.44
N THR A 167 -59.61 14.75 79.61
CA THR A 167 -59.78 15.73 80.69
C THR A 167 -61.15 16.40 80.64
N MET A 168 -61.65 16.76 79.45
CA MET A 168 -63.01 17.32 79.31
C MET A 168 -64.11 16.33 79.71
N LEU A 169 -63.91 15.02 79.50
CA LEU A 169 -64.86 13.99 79.93
C LEU A 169 -64.78 13.76 81.44
N GLU A 170 -63.58 13.71 82.01
CA GLU A 170 -63.36 13.60 83.45
C GLU A 170 -63.98 14.79 84.21
N GLU A 171 -63.78 16.03 83.74
CA GLU A 171 -64.44 17.21 84.29
C GLU A 171 -65.98 17.12 84.19
N ARG A 172 -66.50 16.46 83.15
CA ARG A 172 -67.94 16.25 82.98
C ARG A 172 -68.48 15.24 83.99
N ASP A 173 -67.76 14.14 84.20
CA ASP A 173 -68.11 13.11 85.18
C ASP A 173 -68.00 13.66 86.62
N GLU A 174 -67.02 14.53 86.91
CA GLU A 174 -66.94 15.29 88.17
C GLU A 174 -68.11 16.27 88.34
N MET A 175 -68.58 16.91 87.26
CA MET A 175 -69.78 17.75 87.26
C MET A 175 -71.09 16.95 87.38
N GLU A 176 -71.14 15.70 86.92
CA GLU A 176 -72.29 14.80 87.10
C GLU A 176 -72.32 14.23 88.54
N THR A 177 -71.19 13.79 89.08
CA THR A 177 -71.08 13.30 90.48
C THR A 177 -71.32 14.38 91.52
N SER A 178 -70.87 15.62 91.30
CA SER A 178 -71.19 16.76 92.18
C SER A 178 -72.66 17.17 92.12
N LYS A 179 -73.36 16.96 91.00
CA LYS A 179 -74.82 17.14 90.92
C LYS A 179 -75.58 16.06 91.67
N ASP A 180 -75.11 14.80 91.61
CA ASP A 180 -75.70 13.69 92.35
C ASP A 180 -75.47 13.81 93.87
N GLU A 181 -74.36 14.39 94.33
CA GLU A 181 -74.17 14.72 95.77
C GLU A 181 -75.07 15.87 96.24
N ILE A 182 -75.35 16.86 95.39
CA ILE A 182 -76.24 17.98 95.72
C ILE A 182 -77.71 17.51 95.78
N THR A 183 -78.17 16.67 94.85
CA THR A 183 -79.55 16.15 94.85
C THR A 183 -79.84 15.20 96.02
N VAL A 184 -78.87 14.39 96.46
CA VAL A 184 -79.01 13.54 97.66
C VAL A 184 -79.04 14.37 98.95
N SER A 185 -78.40 15.54 98.99
CA SER A 185 -78.48 16.45 100.14
C SER A 185 -79.81 17.22 100.22
N GLU A 186 -80.47 17.49 99.09
CA GLU A 186 -81.76 18.19 99.04
C GLU A 186 -82.97 17.26 99.31
N GLU A 187 -82.86 15.95 99.12
CA GLU A 187 -83.94 14.99 99.45
C GLU A 187 -84.02 14.60 100.94
N ASN A 188 -83.02 14.94 101.77
CA ASN A 188 -82.95 14.47 103.16
C ASN A 188 -83.32 15.51 104.23
N ASP A 189 -83.69 16.74 103.82
CA ASP A 189 -83.96 17.89 104.73
C ASP A 189 -85.42 18.39 104.68
N GLY A 190 -86.40 17.56 104.31
CA GLY A 190 -87.80 17.97 104.16
C GLY A 190 -88.87 16.96 104.58
N GLU A 191 -88.77 16.40 105.79
CA GLU A 191 -89.91 15.92 106.59
C GLU A 191 -90.55 17.07 107.39
#